data_AF-A0A960HU24-F1
#
_entry.id   AF-A0A960HU24-F1
#
_cell.length_a   1.000
_cell.length_b   1.000
_cell.length_c   1.000
_cell.angle_alpha   90.00
_cell.angle_beta   90.00
_cell.angle_gamma   90.00
#
_symmetry.space_group_name_H-M   'P 1'
#
loop_
_entity.id
_entity.type
_entity.pdbx_description
1 polymer ?
#
loop_
_entity_poly.entity_id
_entity_poly.type
_entity_poly.pdbx_seq_one_letter_code
_entity_poly.pdbx_strand_id
1 'polypeptide(L)' 'LGPDDPPDQDDEATVDLTGILIDLDLDIAADATVVGVGETVTFTVTVGNDGPSDATGVAVIPELPAGVTYVSSNP' A
#
# COMPACT_ATOMS: atom_id res chain seq x y z
N LEU A 1 27.56 -18.62 -28.44
CA LEU A 1 26.46 -19.48 -28.93
C LEU A 1 27.10 -20.59 -29.75
N GLY A 2 27.40 -21.72 -29.09
CA GLY A 2 27.92 -22.91 -29.77
C GLY A 2 26.79 -23.61 -30.53
N PRO A 3 27.10 -24.52 -31.46
CA PRO A 3 26.12 -25.14 -32.36
C PRO A 3 25.20 -26.20 -31.71
N ASP A 4 25.21 -26.35 -30.38
CA ASP A 4 24.50 -27.43 -29.66
C ASP A 4 23.40 -26.90 -28.71
N ASP A 5 22.77 -25.77 -29.01
CA ASP A 5 21.70 -25.21 -28.18
C ASP A 5 20.31 -25.49 -28.81
N PRO A 6 19.52 -26.46 -28.30
CA PRO A 6 18.17 -26.73 -28.80
C PRO A 6 17.21 -25.57 -28.51
N PRO A 7 16.20 -25.33 -29.37
CA PRO A 7 15.35 -24.13 -29.35
C PRO A 7 14.38 -24.02 -28.16
N ASP A 8 14.46 -24.91 -27.18
CA ASP A 8 13.61 -24.96 -25.98
C ASP A 8 14.35 -24.61 -24.68
N GLN A 9 15.63 -24.23 -24.74
CA GLN A 9 16.35 -23.70 -23.58
C GLN A 9 15.98 -22.24 -23.35
N ASP A 10 14.86 -22.06 -22.66
CA ASP A 10 14.57 -20.83 -21.95
C ASP A 10 15.42 -20.81 -20.67
N ASP A 11 16.55 -20.10 -20.71
CA ASP A 11 17.43 -19.87 -19.55
C ASP A 11 16.76 -18.90 -18.55
N GLU A 12 15.54 -19.19 -18.11
CA GLU A 12 14.89 -18.48 -17.01
C GLU A 12 15.51 -18.94 -15.68
N ALA A 13 16.53 -18.19 -15.25
CA ALA A 13 17.04 -18.29 -13.89
C ALA A 13 16.12 -17.51 -12.94
N THR A 14 15.37 -18.22 -12.09
CA THR A 14 14.60 -17.63 -10.98
C THR A 14 15.49 -17.48 -9.74
N VAL A 15 15.38 -16.35 -9.05
CA VAL A 15 16.01 -16.11 -7.74
C VAL A 15 14.91 -15.96 -6.69
N ASP A 16 14.90 -16.85 -5.71
CA ASP A 16 14.04 -16.72 -4.54
C ASP A 16 14.65 -15.73 -3.55
N LEU A 17 13.94 -14.63 -3.28
CA LEU A 17 14.26 -13.74 -2.18
C LEU A 17 13.87 -14.43 -0.87
N THR A 18 14.85 -14.78 -0.04
CA THR A 18 14.61 -15.39 1.28
C THR A 18 14.56 -14.30 2.35
N GLY A 19 13.44 -14.20 3.08
CA GLY A 19 13.27 -13.20 4.14
C GLY A 19 11.81 -12.81 4.39
N ILE A 20 11.61 -11.86 5.31
CA ILE A 20 10.31 -11.20 5.50
C ILE A 20 10.16 -10.18 4.37
N LEU A 21 9.17 -10.40 3.50
CA LEU A 21 8.84 -9.54 2.39
C LEU A 21 7.44 -8.98 2.61
N ILE A 22 7.37 -7.69 2.87
CA ILE A 22 6.13 -6.92 2.99
C ILE A 22 6.08 -5.93 1.84
N ASP A 23 4.88 -5.66 1.34
CA ASP A 23 4.64 -4.65 0.32
C ASP A 23 3.37 -3.91 0.71
N LEU A 24 3.51 -2.76 1.34
CA LEU A 24 2.37 -2.01 1.89
C LEU A 24 1.86 -0.99 0.90
N ASP A 25 0.56 -0.99 0.69
CA ASP A 25 -0.16 0.07 -0.02
C ASP A 25 -1.05 0.87 0.94
N LEU A 26 -1.35 2.10 0.53
CA LEU A 26 -2.17 3.04 1.27
C LEU A 26 -3.11 3.74 0.31
N ASP A 27 -4.41 3.61 0.56
CA ASP A 27 -5.46 4.38 -0.12
C ASP A 27 -6.20 5.26 0.90
N ILE A 28 -6.49 6.50 0.48
CA ILE A 28 -7.23 7.46 1.30
C ILE A 28 -8.34 8.05 0.46
N ALA A 29 -9.58 7.83 0.89
CA ALA A 29 -10.77 8.37 0.24
C ALA A 29 -11.51 9.31 1.18
N ALA A 30 -11.88 10.48 0.67
CA ALA A 30 -12.81 11.39 1.35
C ALA A 30 -14.23 11.11 0.88
N ASP A 31 -15.20 11.16 1.79
CA ASP A 31 -16.63 11.09 1.45
C ASP A 31 -17.14 12.35 0.72
N ALA A 32 -16.42 13.48 0.85
CA ALA A 32 -16.70 14.72 0.16
C ALA A 32 -15.41 15.51 -0.18
N THR A 33 -15.42 16.21 -1.32
CA THR A 33 -14.32 17.09 -1.75
C THR A 33 -14.60 18.58 -1.55
N VAL A 34 -15.85 18.93 -1.22
CA VAL A 34 -16.30 20.28 -0.87
C VAL A 34 -17.12 20.17 0.40
N VAL A 35 -16.71 20.90 1.44
CA VAL A 35 -17.25 20.80 2.79
C VAL A 35 -17.42 22.22 3.33
N GLY A 36 -18.56 22.49 3.96
CA GLY A 36 -18.82 23.78 4.58
C GLY A 36 -18.01 23.99 5.86
N VAL A 37 -17.80 25.25 6.25
CA VAL A 37 -17.16 25.56 7.54
C VAL A 37 -18.04 25.04 8.68
N GLY A 38 -17.45 24.21 9.54
CA GLY A 38 -18.15 23.59 10.69
C GLY A 38 -18.81 22.25 10.37
N GLU A 39 -18.79 21.80 9.12
CA GLU A 39 -19.20 20.44 8.74
C GLU A 39 -18.06 19.44 8.95
N THR A 40 -18.42 18.16 9.05
CA THR A 40 -17.48 17.06 9.17
C THR A 40 -17.28 16.40 7.81
N VAL A 41 -16.03 16.06 7.50
CA VAL A 41 -15.64 15.19 6.39
C VAL A 41 -15.08 13.89 6.96
N THR A 42 -15.45 12.77 6.38
CA THR A 42 -14.97 11.45 6.79
C THR A 42 -13.92 10.98 5.79
N PHE A 43 -12.75 10.61 6.32
CA PHE A 43 -11.71 9.95 5.54
C PHE A 43 -11.70 8.46 5.86
N THR A 44 -11.79 7.64 4.83
CA THR A 44 -11.54 6.20 4.90
C THR A 44 -10.11 5.94 4.50
N VAL A 45 -9.36 5.28 5.38
CA VAL A 45 -7.96 4.91 5.16
C VAL A 45 -7.90 3.40 5.03
N THR A 46 -7.42 2.91 3.89
CA THR A 46 -7.24 1.48 3.62
C THR A 46 -5.74 1.19 3.55
N VAL A 47 -5.28 0.19 4.29
CA VAL A 47 -3.91 -0.31 4.22
C VAL A 47 -3.95 -1.75 3.77
N GLY A 48 -3.27 -2.07 2.68
CA GLY A 48 -3.07 -3.44 2.22
C GLY A 48 -1.62 -3.87 2.39
N ASN A 49 -1.42 -5.18 2.29
CA ASN A 49 -0.11 -5.81 2.27
C ASN A 49 -0.10 -6.87 1.17
N ASP A 50 0.43 -6.49 0.01
CA ASP A 50 0.55 -7.33 -1.17
C ASP A 50 1.78 -8.26 -1.11
N GLY A 51 2.61 -8.10 -0.08
CA GLY A 51 3.76 -8.94 0.19
C GLY A 51 3.38 -10.29 0.82
N PRO A 52 4.20 -11.33 0.64
CA PRO A 52 3.88 -12.68 1.12
C PRO A 52 4.03 -12.86 2.65
N SER A 53 4.55 -11.88 3.38
CA SER A 53 4.74 -11.95 4.83
C SER A 53 3.80 -11.00 5.58
N ASP A 54 3.36 -11.38 6.77
CA ASP A 54 2.55 -10.50 7.63
C ASP A 54 3.32 -9.22 8.02
N ALA A 55 2.71 -8.06 7.80
CA ALA A 55 3.21 -6.80 8.31
C ALA A 55 2.85 -6.63 9.80
N THR A 56 3.84 -6.34 10.63
CA THR A 56 3.64 -6.12 12.08
C THR A 56 4.08 -4.71 12.46
N GLY A 57 3.40 -4.10 13.44
CA GLY A 57 3.74 -2.75 13.92
C GLY A 57 3.42 -1.63 12.94
N VAL A 58 2.48 -1.83 12.02
CA VAL A 58 2.04 -0.81 11.06
C VAL A 58 1.28 0.29 11.79
N ALA A 59 1.66 1.55 11.54
CA ALA A 59 0.99 2.74 12.06
C ALA A 59 0.76 3.73 10.91
N VAL A 60 -0.45 4.30 10.85
CA VAL A 60 -0.78 5.37 9.91
C VAL A 60 -0.95 6.68 10.67
N ILE A 61 -0.22 7.71 10.25
CA ILE A 61 -0.22 9.03 10.89
C ILE A 61 -0.62 10.05 9.80
N PRO A 62 -1.92 10.36 9.65
CA PRO A 62 -2.36 11.31 8.64
C PRO A 62 -1.99 12.74 9.07
N GLU A 63 -1.38 13.50 8.15
CA GLU A 63 -1.22 14.94 8.30
C GLU A 63 -2.51 15.65 7.90
N LEU A 64 -3.06 16.44 8.82
CA LEU A 64 -4.30 17.16 8.57
C LEU A 64 -4.01 18.49 7.85
N PRO A 65 -4.71 18.78 6.73
CA PRO A 65 -4.62 20.08 6.09
C PRO A 65 -5.00 21.23 7.03
N ALA A 66 -4.50 22.44 6.74
CA ALA A 66 -4.93 23.62 7.46
C ALA A 66 -6.45 23.82 7.31
N GLY A 67 -7.14 24.13 8.42
CA GLY A 67 -8.59 24.39 8.43
C GLY A 67 -9.47 23.19 8.78
N VAL A 68 -8.90 22.00 8.99
CA VAL A 68 -9.62 20.86 9.59
C VAL A 68 -9.12 20.59 11.01
N THR A 69 -10.00 20.03 11.84
CA THR A 69 -9.66 19.56 13.19
C THR A 69 -10.06 18.09 13.30
N TYR A 70 -9.21 17.28 13.93
CA TYR A 70 -9.53 15.90 14.21
C TYR A 70 -10.74 15.80 15.14
N VAL A 71 -11.71 14.95 14.78
CA VAL A 71 -12.90 14.69 15.60
C VAL A 71 -12.79 13.31 16.25
N SER A 72 -12.69 12.26 15.44
CA SER A 72 -12.57 10.88 15.90
C SER A 72 -12.10 9.97 14.75
N SER A 73 -11.72 8.74 15.10
CA SER A 73 -11.44 7.64 14.18
C SER A 73 -11.88 6.33 14.80
N ASN A 74 -12.31 5.38 13.97
CA ASN A 74 -12.56 4.00 14.37
C ASN A 74 -11.88 3.05 13.36
N PRO A 75 -10.88 2.26 13.79
CA PRO A 75 -10.25 1.22 12.96
C PRO A 75 -11.21 0.08 12.61
#